data_AF-A0A1I2JB92-F1
#
_entry.id   AF-A0A1I2JB92-F1
#
_cell.length_a   1.000
_cell.length_b   1.000
_cell.length_c   1.000
_cell.angle_alpha   90.00
_cell.angle_beta   90.00
_cell.angle_gamma   90.00
#
_symmetry.space_group_name_H-M   'P 1'
#
loop_
_entity.id
_entity.type
_entity.pdbx_description
1 polymer ?
#
loop_
_entity_poly.entity_id
_entity_poly.type
_entity_poly.pdbx_seq_one_letter_code
_entity_poly.pdbx_strand_id
1 'polypeptide(L)'
;MIMSVLIIVNRIRQVHRFNTARQDALLPAVEQGIIIFIGATTENPFHHVNGALLSRSTLFQLEPLGPQHALESMKRALADKGRGLGSMELHCDEEALAHIANMAGGDIRRALNALELAAVTTPSEPDGSVHITLEVAQESIRNRSVKADQSTQYDVLSAFHKSVRGSSDAALFWFLYAVEKLGMDPMT
;
A
#
# COMPACT_ATOMS: atom_id res chain seq x y z
N MET A 1 4.75 -0.71 10.08
CA MET A 1 3.33 -0.63 9.67
C MET A 1 2.70 -1.96 10.03
N ILE A 2 1.99 -2.01 11.16
CA ILE A 2 1.43 -3.23 11.73
C ILE A 2 0.04 -3.39 11.12
N MET A 3 -0.15 -4.37 10.25
CA MET A 3 -1.46 -4.61 9.64
C MET A 3 -2.17 -5.65 10.50
N SER A 4 -3.09 -5.23 11.36
CA SER A 4 -3.86 -6.17 12.19
C SER A 4 -5.10 -6.60 11.42
N VAL A 5 -5.29 -7.91 11.26
CA VAL A 5 -6.45 -8.52 10.63
C VAL A 5 -7.31 -9.20 11.68
N LEU A 6 -8.58 -8.84 11.71
CA LEU A 6 -9.62 -9.47 12.50
C LEU A 6 -10.33 -10.48 11.60
N ILE A 7 -10.28 -11.80 11.88
CA ILE A 7 -10.87 -12.82 10.99
C ILE A 7 -12.13 -13.42 11.62
N ILE A 8 -13.31 -13.10 11.06
CA ILE A 8 -14.57 -13.89 11.11
C ILE A 8 -15.28 -13.62 9.71
N VAL A 9 -15.60 -14.58 8.82
CA VAL A 9 -15.93 -14.47 7.33
C VAL A 9 -17.24 -13.77 6.78
N ASN A 10 -17.17 -12.49 6.43
CA ASN A 10 -17.98 -11.77 5.42
C ASN A 10 -17.32 -10.38 5.33
N ARG A 11 -16.82 -10.01 4.15
CA ARG A 11 -15.76 -8.98 4.02
C ARG A 11 -16.32 -7.56 4.07
N ILE A 12 -16.17 -6.89 5.21
CA ILE A 12 -16.37 -5.43 5.32
C ILE A 12 -15.01 -4.75 5.36
N ARG A 13 -14.64 -4.01 4.30
CA ARG A 13 -13.40 -3.23 4.29
C ARG A 13 -13.56 -1.94 5.12
N GLN A 14 -12.49 -1.52 5.79
CA GLN A 14 -12.38 -0.23 6.51
C GLN A 14 -13.31 -0.09 7.74
N VAL A 15 -13.36 -1.09 8.63
CA VAL A 15 -14.10 -1.01 9.91
C VAL A 15 -13.74 0.23 10.74
N HIS A 16 -12.49 0.71 10.67
CA HIS A 16 -12.06 1.93 11.36
C HIS A 16 -12.84 3.20 10.94
N ARG A 17 -13.54 3.18 9.80
CA ARG A 17 -14.40 4.29 9.34
C ARG A 17 -15.85 4.17 9.83
N PHE A 18 -16.21 3.09 10.53
CA PHE A 18 -17.55 2.94 11.08
C PHE A 18 -17.61 3.66 12.41
N ASN A 19 -18.58 4.56 12.55
CA ASN A 19 -18.92 5.10 13.85
C ASN A 19 -19.48 3.99 14.76
N THR A 20 -19.46 4.23 16.08
CA THR A 20 -19.87 3.24 17.09
C THR A 20 -21.26 2.66 16.83
N ALA A 21 -22.22 3.50 16.45
CA ALA A 21 -23.60 3.07 16.16
C ALA A 21 -23.69 2.03 15.02
N ARG A 22 -22.86 2.17 13.97
CA ARG A 22 -22.81 1.18 12.87
C ARG A 22 -22.11 -0.11 13.29
N GLN A 23 -21.15 -0.04 14.22
CA GLN A 23 -20.49 -1.23 14.76
C GLN A 23 -21.43 -2.02 15.68
N ASP A 24 -22.19 -1.34 16.54
CA ASP A 24 -23.15 -1.97 17.44
C ASP A 24 -24.28 -2.68 16.68
N ALA A 25 -24.73 -2.11 15.55
CA ALA A 25 -25.75 -2.71 14.70
C ALA A 25 -25.34 -4.09 14.12
N LEU A 26 -24.04 -4.38 14.05
CA LEU A 26 -23.53 -5.66 13.55
C LEU A 26 -23.48 -6.75 14.63
N LEU A 27 -23.48 -6.39 15.92
CA LEU A 27 -23.28 -7.32 17.02
C LEU A 27 -24.28 -8.49 17.03
N PRO A 28 -25.61 -8.28 16.90
CA PRO A 28 -26.56 -9.38 16.97
C PRO A 28 -26.31 -10.42 15.87
N ALA A 29 -25.99 -9.95 14.67
CA ALA A 29 -25.73 -10.82 13.53
C ALA A 29 -24.40 -11.59 13.65
N VAL A 30 -23.38 -10.98 14.27
CA VAL A 30 -22.10 -11.65 14.57
C VAL A 30 -22.28 -12.71 15.67
N GLU A 31 -23.00 -12.37 16.74
CA GLU A 31 -23.24 -13.28 17.87
C GLU A 31 -24.08 -14.50 17.48
N GLN A 32 -25.08 -14.29 16.62
CA GLN A 32 -25.94 -15.36 16.11
C GLN A 32 -25.28 -16.18 14.98
N GLY A 33 -24.06 -15.81 14.55
CA GLY A 33 -23.37 -16.45 13.44
C GLY A 33 -24.04 -16.25 12.08
N ILE A 34 -24.96 -15.29 11.96
CA ILE A 34 -25.66 -14.94 10.71
C ILE A 34 -24.68 -14.30 9.73
N ILE A 35 -23.80 -13.43 10.25
CA ILE A 35 -22.67 -12.91 9.51
C ILE A 35 -21.41 -13.32 10.24
N ILE A 36 -20.35 -13.48 9.45
CA ILE A 36 -19.03 -13.68 9.98
C ILE A 36 -18.31 -12.33 9.66
N PHE A 37 -17.63 -11.64 10.60
CA PHE A 37 -17.11 -10.26 10.43
C PHE A 37 -15.57 -10.11 10.26
N ILE A 38 -15.07 -9.72 9.06
CA ILE A 38 -13.61 -9.54 8.81
C ILE A 38 -13.28 -8.05 8.78
N GLY A 39 -12.56 -7.58 9.81
CA GLY A 39 -11.99 -6.23 9.85
C GLY A 39 -10.53 -6.24 9.41
N ALA A 40 -10.14 -5.32 8.53
CA ALA A 40 -8.74 -5.07 8.22
C ALA A 40 -8.42 -3.60 8.49
N THR A 41 -7.37 -3.34 9.26
CA THR A 41 -6.91 -1.99 9.59
C THR A 41 -5.38 -1.92 9.65
N THR A 42 -4.84 -0.78 9.25
CA THR A 42 -3.43 -0.42 9.45
C THR A 42 -3.21 0.40 10.72
N GLU A 43 -4.31 0.79 11.38
CA GLU A 43 -4.33 1.55 12.63
C GLU A 43 -4.57 0.61 13.81
N ASN A 44 -4.27 1.06 15.03
CA ASN A 44 -4.42 0.24 16.22
C ASN A 44 -5.91 -0.12 16.45
N PRO A 45 -6.29 -1.41 16.40
CA PRO A 45 -7.70 -1.83 16.47
C PRO A 45 -8.36 -1.48 17.82
N PHE A 46 -7.59 -1.36 18.90
CA PHE A 46 -8.11 -1.00 20.23
C PHE A 46 -8.65 0.44 20.31
N HIS A 47 -8.30 1.31 19.37
CA HIS A 47 -8.80 2.69 19.31
C HIS A 47 -10.03 2.86 18.41
N HIS A 48 -10.15 2.04 17.37
CA HIS A 48 -11.12 2.26 16.28
C HIS A 48 -12.24 1.21 16.23
N VAL A 49 -12.10 0.09 16.95
CA VAL A 49 -13.12 -0.96 17.04
C VAL A 49 -13.69 -0.97 18.45
N ASN A 50 -15.02 -1.02 18.58
CA ASN A 50 -15.67 -1.07 19.89
C ASN A 50 -15.28 -2.36 20.65
N GLY A 51 -15.32 -2.30 21.98
CA GLY A 51 -14.94 -3.45 22.83
C GLY A 51 -15.84 -4.67 22.63
N ALA A 52 -17.11 -4.47 22.26
CA ALA A 52 -18.07 -5.54 22.05
C ALA A 52 -17.70 -6.43 20.86
N LEU A 53 -17.29 -5.85 19.72
CA LEU A 53 -16.79 -6.60 18.57
C LEU A 53 -15.42 -7.20 18.86
N LEU A 54 -14.51 -6.45 19.50
CA LEU A 54 -13.18 -6.95 19.83
C LEU A 54 -13.22 -8.19 20.72
N SER A 55 -14.08 -8.21 21.74
CA SER A 55 -14.23 -9.37 22.65
C SER A 55 -14.77 -10.63 21.96
N ARG A 56 -15.43 -10.48 20.81
CA ARG A 56 -16.01 -11.59 20.02
C ARG A 56 -15.18 -11.95 18.79
N SER A 57 -14.03 -11.32 18.62
CA SER A 57 -13.23 -11.46 17.41
C SER A 57 -11.80 -11.89 17.73
N THR A 58 -11.18 -12.64 16.82
CA THR A 58 -9.77 -13.03 16.95
C THR A 58 -8.88 -12.02 16.21
N LEU A 59 -7.96 -11.41 16.95
CA LEU A 59 -6.96 -10.49 16.41
C LEU A 59 -5.76 -11.26 15.87
N PHE A 60 -5.43 -11.02 14.61
CA PHE A 60 -4.19 -11.48 13.98
C PHE A 60 -3.32 -10.27 13.66
N GLN A 61 -2.06 -10.35 14.00
CA GLN A 61 -1.06 -9.41 13.50
C GLN A 61 -0.50 -9.96 12.19
N LEU A 62 -0.55 -9.16 11.12
CA LEU A 62 0.17 -9.45 9.89
C LEU A 62 1.51 -8.73 9.90
N GLU A 63 2.52 -9.48 9.50
CA GLU A 63 3.87 -8.98 9.32
C GLU A 63 4.02 -8.30 7.95
N PRO A 64 4.84 -7.24 7.87
CA PRO A 64 5.13 -6.59 6.62
C PRO A 64 5.85 -7.55 5.67
N LEU A 65 5.52 -7.46 4.38
CA LEU A 65 6.16 -8.27 3.35
C LEU A 65 7.43 -7.59 2.86
N GLY A 66 8.44 -8.39 2.51
CA GLY A 66 9.64 -7.93 1.80
C GLY A 66 9.58 -8.06 0.27
N PRO A 67 10.61 -7.57 -0.44
CA PRO A 67 10.72 -7.65 -1.90
C PRO A 67 10.59 -9.07 -2.47
N GLN A 68 11.06 -10.09 -1.75
CA GLN A 68 11.00 -11.47 -2.21
C GLN A 68 9.56 -11.97 -2.44
N HIS A 69 8.62 -11.56 -1.58
CA HIS A 69 7.21 -11.91 -1.74
C HIS A 69 6.56 -11.22 -2.94
N ALA A 70 7.00 -10.00 -3.26
CA ALA A 70 6.58 -9.30 -4.46
C ALA A 70 7.10 -10.00 -5.72
N LEU A 71 8.38 -10.39 -5.72
CA LEU A 71 8.99 -11.13 -6.83
C LEU A 71 8.27 -12.47 -7.08
N GLU A 72 7.99 -13.23 -6.02
CA GLU A 72 7.24 -14.49 -6.10
C GLU A 72 5.82 -14.28 -6.66
N SER A 73 5.14 -13.22 -6.21
CA SER A 73 3.80 -12.89 -6.69
C SER A 73 3.79 -12.47 -8.16
N MET A 74 4.78 -11.70 -8.61
CA MET A 74 4.95 -11.33 -10.02
C MET A 74 5.24 -12.56 -10.89
N LYS A 75 6.12 -13.47 -10.45
CA LYS A 75 6.38 -14.73 -11.16
C LYS A 75 5.11 -15.58 -11.27
N ARG A 76 4.30 -15.64 -10.21
CA ARG A 76 2.98 -16.31 -10.26
C ARG A 76 2.03 -15.64 -11.26
N ALA A 77 2.00 -14.31 -11.31
CA ALA A 77 1.18 -13.57 -12.26
C ALA A 77 1.61 -13.80 -13.72
N LEU A 78 2.92 -13.83 -14.00
CA LEU A 78 3.45 -14.12 -15.34
C LEU A 78 3.12 -15.54 -15.82
N ALA A 79 2.99 -16.51 -14.91
CA ALA A 79 2.67 -17.89 -15.25
C ALA A 79 1.15 -18.19 -15.34
N ASP A 80 0.28 -17.38 -14.71
CA ASP A 80 -1.16 -17.63 -14.66
C ASP A 80 -1.84 -17.12 -15.94
N LYS A 81 -2.31 -18.05 -16.79
CA LYS A 81 -2.99 -17.73 -18.06
C LYS A 81 -4.42 -17.21 -17.90
N GLY A 82 -5.07 -17.48 -16.76
CA GLY A 82 -6.48 -17.19 -16.55
C GLY A 82 -6.72 -15.90 -15.77
N ARG A 83 -5.88 -15.64 -14.76
CA ARG A 83 -6.01 -14.48 -13.86
C ARG A 83 -4.78 -13.57 -13.86
N GLY A 84 -3.74 -13.95 -14.59
CA GLY A 84 -2.50 -13.21 -14.71
C GLY A 84 -2.20 -12.85 -16.16
N LEU A 85 -0.91 -12.67 -16.44
CA LEU A 85 -0.39 -12.21 -17.73
C LEU A 85 0.16 -13.36 -18.60
N GLY A 86 -0.04 -14.62 -18.19
CA GLY A 86 0.56 -15.77 -18.89
C GLY A 86 -0.03 -16.08 -20.27
N SER A 87 -1.05 -15.35 -20.69
CA SER A 87 -1.58 -15.37 -22.06
C SER A 87 -0.85 -14.40 -23.00
N MET A 88 -0.09 -13.45 -22.45
CA MET A 88 0.80 -12.57 -23.20
C MET A 88 2.16 -13.26 -23.34
N GLU A 89 2.77 -13.20 -24.52
CA GLU A 89 4.15 -13.64 -24.75
C GLU A 89 5.11 -12.61 -24.15
N LEU A 90 5.18 -12.58 -22.82
CA LEU A 90 6.02 -11.65 -22.06
C LEU A 90 7.38 -12.25 -21.76
N HIS A 91 8.43 -11.51 -22.10
CA HIS A 91 9.78 -11.73 -21.63
C HIS A 91 10.12 -10.62 -20.64
N CYS A 92 10.52 -10.97 -19.42
CA CYS A 92 10.90 -9.98 -18.40
C CYS A 92 12.33 -10.26 -17.93
N ASP A 93 13.17 -9.23 -17.95
CA ASP A 93 14.51 -9.34 -17.38
C ASP A 93 14.43 -9.54 -15.86
N GLU A 94 15.34 -10.35 -15.30
CA GLU A 94 15.37 -10.58 -13.86
C GLU A 94 15.63 -9.28 -13.09
N GLU A 95 16.45 -8.39 -13.63
CA GLU A 95 16.74 -7.08 -13.06
C GLU A 95 15.51 -6.16 -13.07
N ALA A 96 14.66 -6.24 -14.11
CA ALA A 96 13.41 -5.50 -14.19
C ALA A 96 12.45 -5.93 -13.08
N LEU A 97 12.26 -7.24 -12.89
CA LEU A 97 11.42 -7.77 -11.80
C LEU A 97 12.00 -7.45 -10.42
N ALA A 98 13.32 -7.55 -10.26
CA ALA A 98 13.98 -7.18 -9.01
C ALA A 98 13.82 -5.68 -8.70
N HIS A 99 13.92 -4.82 -9.71
CA HIS A 99 13.70 -3.38 -9.58
C HIS A 99 12.28 -3.08 -9.08
N ILE A 100 11.26 -3.64 -9.74
CA ILE A 100 9.85 -3.48 -9.34
C ILE A 100 9.63 -3.99 -7.91
N ALA A 101 10.17 -5.17 -7.57
CA ALA A 101 10.02 -5.76 -6.24
C ALA A 101 10.62 -4.89 -5.13
N ASN A 102 11.82 -4.35 -5.36
CA ASN A 102 12.48 -3.44 -4.41
C ASN A 102 11.69 -2.13 -4.28
N MET A 103 11.26 -1.58 -5.41
CA MET A 103 10.51 -0.32 -5.45
C MET A 103 9.10 -0.43 -4.84
N ALA A 104 8.51 -1.62 -4.86
CA ALA A 104 7.22 -1.87 -4.24
C ALA A 104 7.26 -1.79 -2.71
N GLY A 105 8.44 -1.95 -2.08
CA GLY A 105 8.61 -1.78 -0.63
C GLY A 105 7.69 -2.66 0.21
N GLY A 106 7.42 -3.88 -0.24
CA GLY A 106 6.51 -4.83 0.43
C GLY A 106 5.03 -4.74 0.02
N ASP A 107 4.63 -3.75 -0.77
CA ASP A 107 3.27 -3.69 -1.30
C ASP A 107 3.15 -4.53 -2.59
N ILE A 108 2.68 -5.78 -2.46
CA ILE A 108 2.47 -6.68 -3.60
C ILE A 108 1.53 -6.06 -4.64
N ARG A 109 0.50 -5.31 -4.22
CA ARG A 109 -0.45 -4.70 -5.16
C ARG A 109 0.27 -3.71 -6.06
N ARG A 110 1.16 -2.91 -5.48
CA ARG A 110 1.98 -1.96 -6.23
C ARG A 110 2.91 -2.66 -7.22
N ALA A 111 3.55 -3.77 -6.81
CA ALA A 111 4.40 -4.55 -7.70
C ALA A 111 3.61 -5.12 -8.89
N LEU A 112 2.46 -5.75 -8.63
CA LEU A 112 1.61 -6.34 -9.68
C LEU A 112 1.06 -5.27 -10.63
N ASN A 113 0.60 -4.13 -10.11
CA ASN A 113 0.13 -3.02 -10.94
C ASN A 113 1.23 -2.44 -11.82
N ALA A 114 2.47 -2.34 -11.31
CA ALA A 114 3.59 -1.87 -12.11
C ALA A 114 3.97 -2.85 -13.22
N LEU A 115 3.95 -4.16 -12.93
CA LEU A 115 4.17 -5.20 -13.92
C LEU A 115 3.07 -5.21 -15.00
N GLU A 116 1.81 -5.09 -14.60
CA GLU A 116 0.68 -4.97 -15.52
C GLU A 116 0.83 -3.73 -16.40
N LEU A 117 1.16 -2.58 -15.80
CA LEU A 117 1.41 -1.35 -16.55
C LEU A 117 2.51 -1.55 -17.60
N ALA A 118 3.67 -2.09 -17.19
CA ALA A 118 4.77 -2.39 -18.09
C ALA A 118 4.33 -3.28 -19.26
N ALA A 119 3.57 -4.35 -18.97
CA ALA A 119 3.10 -5.28 -19.98
C ALA A 119 2.13 -4.64 -20.99
N VAL A 120 1.25 -3.73 -20.56
CA VAL A 120 0.24 -3.13 -21.45
C VAL A 120 0.71 -1.88 -22.18
N THR A 121 1.73 -1.19 -21.67
CA THR A 121 2.25 0.04 -22.31
C THR A 121 3.44 -0.21 -23.21
N THR A 122 4.18 -1.30 -23.02
CA THR A 122 5.31 -1.65 -23.89
C THR A 122 4.79 -2.19 -25.21
N PRO A 123 5.22 -1.61 -26.35
CA PRO A 123 4.86 -2.12 -27.67
C PRO A 123 5.34 -3.55 -27.86
N SER A 124 4.55 -4.35 -28.59
CA SER A 124 4.98 -5.69 -29.01
C SER A 124 6.05 -5.60 -30.09
N GLU A 125 7.01 -6.52 -30.00
CA GLU A 125 8.00 -6.80 -31.03
C GLU A 125 7.32 -7.40 -32.29
N PRO A 126 8.02 -7.47 -33.44
CA PRO A 126 7.46 -8.00 -34.68
C PRO A 126 6.94 -9.45 -34.59
N ASP A 127 7.42 -10.23 -33.63
CA ASP A 127 6.97 -11.60 -33.36
C ASP A 127 5.75 -11.69 -32.43
N GLY A 128 5.26 -10.54 -31.95
CA GLY A 128 4.14 -10.43 -31.02
C GLY A 128 4.54 -10.57 -29.55
N SER A 129 5.82 -10.77 -29.24
CA SER A 129 6.31 -10.80 -27.86
C SER A 129 6.43 -9.39 -27.28
N VAL A 130 6.43 -9.27 -25.96
CA VAL A 130 6.64 -8.00 -25.25
C VAL A 130 7.82 -8.18 -24.31
N HIS A 131 8.89 -7.40 -24.50
CA HIS A 131 10.10 -7.47 -23.68
C HIS A 131 10.11 -6.34 -22.64
N ILE A 132 10.05 -6.72 -21.36
CA ILE A 132 10.12 -5.81 -20.21
C ILE A 132 11.56 -5.72 -19.73
N THR A 133 12.22 -4.64 -20.14
CA THR A 133 13.59 -4.29 -19.71
C THR A 133 13.60 -3.54 -18.39
N LEU A 134 14.81 -3.30 -17.86
CA LEU A 134 15.00 -2.48 -16.66
C LEU A 134 14.47 -1.04 -16.83
N GLU A 135 14.67 -0.43 -18.00
CA GLU A 135 14.20 0.92 -18.30
C GLU A 135 12.67 0.99 -18.26
N VAL A 136 11.99 0.04 -18.90
CA VAL A 136 10.53 -0.08 -18.84
C VAL A 136 10.06 -0.22 -17.40
N ALA A 137 10.72 -1.07 -16.60
CA ALA A 137 10.40 -1.24 -15.19
C ALA A 137 10.55 0.06 -14.39
N GLN A 138 11.61 0.83 -14.63
CA GLN A 138 11.84 2.14 -13.98
C GLN A 138 10.74 3.15 -14.33
N GLU A 139 10.27 3.17 -15.57
CA GLU A 139 9.17 4.04 -16.00
C GLU A 139 7.82 3.59 -15.42
N SER A 140 7.64 2.27 -15.25
CA SER A 140 6.40 1.65 -14.79
C SER A 140 6.18 1.71 -13.29
N ILE A 141 7.23 1.98 -12.50
CA ILE A 141 7.12 2.16 -11.05
C ILE A 141 7.86 3.40 -10.55
N ARG A 142 7.10 4.40 -10.11
CA ARG A 142 7.69 5.59 -9.47
C ARG A 142 8.12 5.29 -8.03
N ASN A 143 8.91 6.18 -7.43
CA ASN A 143 9.21 6.16 -6.00
C ASN A 143 7.95 6.30 -5.14
N ARG A 144 7.94 5.72 -3.94
CA ARG A 144 6.88 5.97 -2.95
C ARG A 144 7.04 7.40 -2.46
N SER A 145 6.02 8.25 -2.64
CA SER A 145 5.95 9.47 -1.84
C SER A 145 5.81 9.04 -0.38
N VAL A 146 6.72 9.49 0.47
CA VAL A 146 6.65 9.21 1.90
C VAL A 146 5.42 9.97 2.39
N LYS A 147 4.27 9.32 2.51
CA LYS A 147 3.14 9.94 3.21
C LYS A 147 3.56 10.06 4.66
N ALA A 148 3.96 11.26 5.05
CA ALA A 148 4.19 11.62 6.45
C ALA A 148 2.88 11.39 7.21
N ASP A 149 2.98 10.67 8.32
CA ASP A 149 1.90 10.68 9.30
C ASP A 149 1.78 12.07 9.93
N GLN A 150 0.69 12.29 10.67
CA GLN A 150 0.39 13.60 11.22
C GLN A 150 1.50 14.10 12.15
N SER A 151 2.15 13.22 12.93
CA SER A 151 3.32 13.58 13.76
C SER A 151 4.50 14.08 12.93
N THR A 152 4.85 13.36 11.87
CA THR A 152 5.96 13.72 10.98
C THR A 152 5.69 15.05 10.26
N GLN A 153 4.44 15.29 9.86
CA GLN A 153 4.01 16.57 9.29
C GLN A 153 4.20 17.71 10.30
N TYR A 154 3.80 17.51 11.56
CA TYR A 154 3.99 18.50 12.61
C TYR A 154 5.47 18.79 12.88
N ASP A 155 6.31 17.77 12.94
CA ASP A 155 7.75 17.94 13.20
C ASP A 155 8.43 18.74 12.09
N VAL A 156 8.10 18.44 10.83
CA VAL A 156 8.64 19.15 9.67
C VAL A 156 8.14 20.59 9.59
N LEU A 157 6.85 20.82 9.86
CA LEU A 157 6.30 22.18 9.89
C LEU A 157 6.88 23.00 11.06
N SER A 158 7.09 22.36 12.21
CA SER A 158 7.75 22.96 13.38
C SER A 158 9.19 23.35 13.07
N ALA A 159 9.95 22.47 12.41
CA ALA A 159 11.31 22.75 11.98
C ALA A 159 11.35 23.90 10.96
N PHE A 160 10.46 23.88 9.96
CA PHE A 160 10.32 24.97 8.99
C PHE A 160 10.03 26.31 9.68
N HIS A 161 9.03 26.37 10.57
CA HIS A 161 8.65 27.60 11.26
C HIS A 161 9.80 28.12 12.15
N LYS A 162 10.53 27.24 12.84
CA LYS A 162 11.71 27.62 13.61
C LYS A 162 12.83 28.18 12.71
N SER A 163 13.05 27.58 11.54
CA SER A 163 14.04 28.07 10.58
C SER A 163 13.66 29.44 10.01
N VAL A 164 12.38 29.68 9.69
CA VAL A 164 11.88 31.00 9.28
C VAL A 164 12.06 32.03 10.39
N ARG A 165 11.65 31.69 11.63
CA ARG A 165 11.81 32.57 12.80
C ARG A 165 13.28 32.90 13.09
N GLY A 166 14.17 31.94 12.82
CA GLY A 166 15.61 32.07 13.01
C GLY A 166 16.35 32.68 11.81
N SER A 167 15.65 33.09 10.74
CA SER A 167 16.25 33.59 9.49
C SER A 167 17.34 32.67 8.94
N SER A 168 17.08 31.36 8.93
CA SER A 168 18.01 30.32 8.50
C SER A 168 17.68 29.80 7.11
N ASP A 169 18.70 29.57 6.27
CA ASP A 169 18.58 28.92 4.95
C ASP A 169 17.95 27.52 5.00
N ALA A 170 17.96 26.89 6.19
CA ALA A 170 17.27 25.62 6.42
C ALA A 170 15.76 25.71 6.18
N ALA A 171 15.17 26.91 6.17
CA ALA A 171 13.75 27.09 5.83
C ALA A 171 13.45 26.58 4.41
N LEU A 172 14.32 26.84 3.44
CA LEU A 172 14.13 26.35 2.08
C LEU A 172 14.23 24.83 2.01
N PHE A 173 15.19 24.25 2.75
CA PHE A 173 15.33 22.80 2.86
C PHE A 173 14.07 22.15 3.42
N TRP A 174 13.56 22.62 4.56
CA TRP A 174 12.37 22.04 5.20
C TRP A 174 11.10 22.23 4.37
N PHE A 175 10.97 23.36 3.67
CA PHE A 175 9.87 23.57 2.73
C PHE A 175 9.92 22.57 1.57
N LEU A 176 11.06 22.42 0.90
CA LEU A 176 11.22 21.48 -0.21
C LEU A 176 11.03 20.04 0.27
N TYR A 177 11.53 19.70 1.45
CA TYR A 177 11.32 18.39 2.07
C TYR A 177 9.82 18.12 2.33
N ALA A 178 9.07 19.08 2.85
CA ALA A 178 7.64 18.96 3.08
C ALA A 178 6.85 18.73 1.78
N VAL A 179 7.10 19.52 0.74
CA VAL A 179 6.35 19.45 -0.52
C VAL A 179 6.79 18.26 -1.37
N GLU A 180 8.08 18.12 -1.66
CA GLU A 180 8.59 17.12 -2.61
C GLU A 180 8.71 15.72 -2.01
N LYS A 181 9.19 15.62 -0.76
CA LYS A 181 9.42 14.31 -0.13
C LYS A 181 8.20 13.79 0.60
N LEU A 182 7.48 14.67 1.29
CA LEU A 182 6.31 14.29 2.08
C LEU A 182 4.97 14.47 1.37
N GLY A 183 4.95 15.18 0.24
CA GLY A 183 3.73 15.46 -0.51
C GLY A 183 2.73 16.31 0.27
N MET A 184 3.20 17.16 1.19
CA MET A 184 2.35 18.09 1.93
C MET A 184 1.85 19.18 0.97
N ASP A 185 0.56 19.49 1.05
CA ASP A 185 -0.03 20.57 0.26
C ASP A 185 0.44 21.93 0.83
N PRO A 186 1.06 22.81 0.02
CA PRO A 186 1.46 24.13 0.49
C PRO A 186 0.29 25.08 0.77
N MET A 187 -0.93 24.76 0.31
CA MET A 187 -2.10 25.64 0.38
C MET A 187 -3.15 25.22 1.43
N THR A 188 -2.99 24.04 2.05
CA THR A 188 -3.93 23.49 3.03
C THR A 188 -3.27 23.32 4.40
#